data_AF-A0A1U8I138-F1
#
_entry.id   AF-A0A1U8I138-F1
#
_cell.length_a   1.000
_cell.length_b   1.000
_cell.length_c   1.000
_cell.angle_alpha   90.00
_cell.angle_beta   90.00
_cell.angle_gamma   90.00
#
_symmetry.space_group_name_H-M   'P 1'
#
loop_
_entity.id
_entity.type
_entity.pdbx_description
1 polymer ?
#
loop_
_entity_poly.entity_id
_entity_poly.type
_entity_poly.pdbx_seq_one_letter_code
_entity_poly.pdbx_strand_id
1 'polypeptide(L)'
;MADLKERLLPLKPQSAINLRGTTSQASASGRQPFQGLDLSGLKKRGQGLRSWIRVDTSGTSQVIEVDKFTMMRRCDLPARDLRLLDPLFVYPSTILGREKAIVVNLEQIRCIITADEVLLLNSLDSYVLQYVVELQRRLTSGVGEVWQPEGPELNRRSCRNFDNVYGSPSPDYLPFEFRALEVALESACTFLDSQAAELEVEAYPLLDELTSKISTLNLERVRRLKSRLVALTRRVQKVRDEIEQLMDDDGDMAEMYLSEKKSRMECDQSMMGFRSNDGLSVSAPVSPVSSPPESRRLEKSLSMARSRHESTKSSESATESIEELEMLLEAYFVLIDSTLNKLTSLKEYIDDTEDFINIQLDNVRNQLIQFELLLTTATFVVAIFGVVTGIFGMNFAIPFFDDPGAFKWVLIITGVCGIIIFCAFVWFFKYRRLMPL
;
A
#
# COMPACT_ATOMS: atom_id res chain seq x y z
N MET A 1 0.39 41.43 47.19
CA MET A 1 1.38 40.58 46.49
C MET A 1 0.62 39.45 45.77
N ALA A 2 -0.42 39.60 44.95
CA ALA A 2 -0.82 40.57 43.93
C ALA A 2 0.32 40.94 42.96
N ASP A 3 0.16 40.52 41.70
CA ASP A 3 0.91 40.87 40.48
C ASP A 3 2.27 40.21 40.16
N LEU A 4 2.31 38.87 40.02
CA LEU A 4 3.36 38.24 39.18
C LEU A 4 3.09 36.77 38.81
N LYS A 5 1.87 36.41 38.35
CA LYS A 5 1.62 35.03 37.88
C LYS A 5 0.59 34.87 36.76
N GLU A 6 0.50 35.85 35.84
CA GLU A 6 -0.26 35.68 34.60
C GLU A 6 0.47 36.33 33.43
N ARG A 7 1.34 35.55 32.78
CA ARG A 7 1.69 35.69 31.36
C ARG A 7 2.38 34.38 30.95
N LEU A 8 2.00 33.88 29.78
CA LEU A 8 2.53 32.70 29.07
C LEU A 8 1.71 31.41 29.21
N LEU A 9 0.44 31.39 28.74
CA LEU A 9 -0.12 30.23 28.03
C LEU A 9 -1.19 30.69 27.00
N PRO A 10 -1.27 30.06 25.80
CA PRO A 10 -2.14 30.48 24.70
C PRO A 10 -3.61 30.02 24.84
N LEU A 11 -4.54 30.81 24.28
CA LEU A 11 -5.99 30.63 24.35
C LEU A 11 -6.53 29.44 23.53
N LYS A 12 -7.49 28.73 24.13
CA LYS A 12 -8.34 27.68 23.55
C LYS A 12 -9.45 28.31 22.68
N PRO A 13 -9.81 27.75 21.51
CA PRO A 13 -10.84 28.33 20.64
C PRO A 13 -12.25 28.06 21.16
N GLN A 14 -13.10 29.09 21.14
CA GLN A 14 -14.53 29.00 21.44
C GLN A 14 -15.34 28.70 20.17
N SER A 15 -16.23 27.72 20.30
CA SER A 15 -17.25 27.28 19.35
C SER A 15 -18.33 28.34 19.12
N ALA A 16 -18.57 28.72 17.87
CA ALA A 16 -19.65 29.61 17.47
C ALA A 16 -20.74 28.87 16.68
N ILE A 17 -21.97 29.20 17.08
CA ILE A 17 -23.29 28.69 16.76
C ILE A 17 -23.73 28.97 15.31
N ASN A 18 -24.49 28.02 14.74
CA ASN A 18 -25.23 28.13 13.48
C ASN A 18 -26.38 29.15 13.57
N LEU A 19 -26.57 29.99 12.55
CA LEU A 19 -27.88 30.55 12.17
C LEU A 19 -27.95 30.87 10.67
N ARG A 20 -29.15 30.63 10.13
CA ARG A 20 -29.52 30.34 8.74
C ARG A 20 -30.35 31.48 8.14
N GLY A 21 -30.10 31.83 6.87
CA GLY A 21 -31.03 32.46 5.90
C GLY A 21 -31.51 33.89 6.21
N THR A 22 -31.86 34.79 5.29
CA THR A 22 -32.21 34.72 3.86
C THR A 22 -32.33 36.17 3.31
N THR A 23 -31.85 36.39 2.08
CA THR A 23 -32.34 37.28 0.99
C THR A 23 -32.79 38.73 1.24
N SER A 24 -32.25 39.70 0.46
CA SER A 24 -33.01 40.73 -0.29
C SER A 24 -32.13 41.45 -1.34
N GLN A 25 -32.77 41.92 -2.41
CA GLN A 25 -32.30 42.41 -3.72
C GLN A 25 -31.79 43.88 -3.79
N ALA A 26 -31.15 44.18 -4.94
CA ALA A 26 -31.15 45.43 -5.74
C ALA A 26 -30.30 46.62 -5.22
N SER A 27 -29.66 47.49 -6.02
CA SER A 27 -29.47 47.65 -7.47
C SER A 27 -28.49 48.82 -7.69
N ALA A 28 -27.64 48.71 -8.72
CA ALA A 28 -26.96 49.73 -9.56
C ALA A 28 -26.67 51.17 -9.05
N SER A 29 -25.40 51.61 -9.14
CA SER A 29 -24.96 52.77 -9.95
C SER A 29 -23.47 53.09 -9.73
N GLY A 30 -22.74 53.45 -10.80
CA GLY A 30 -21.47 54.19 -10.74
C GLY A 30 -20.29 53.61 -11.52
N ARG A 31 -20.01 54.13 -12.73
CA ARG A 31 -18.83 53.84 -13.56
C ARG A 31 -17.59 54.64 -13.10
N GLN A 32 -16.47 53.92 -12.89
CA GLN A 32 -15.04 54.10 -13.30
C GLN A 32 -14.35 55.49 -13.35
N PRO A 33 -13.00 55.62 -13.42
CA PRO A 33 -11.92 54.58 -13.56
C PRO A 33 -10.72 54.77 -12.59
N PHE A 34 -9.86 53.76 -12.40
CA PHE A 34 -8.38 53.93 -12.24
C PHE A 34 -7.67 52.57 -12.31
N GLN A 35 -7.01 52.34 -13.45
CA GLN A 35 -5.60 51.95 -13.61
C GLN A 35 -5.05 50.66 -12.94
N GLY A 36 -4.93 49.63 -13.79
CA GLY A 36 -3.69 48.84 -13.94
C GLY A 36 -3.21 48.00 -12.77
N LEU A 37 -3.63 46.73 -12.73
CA LEU A 37 -2.77 45.64 -12.30
C LEU A 37 -3.22 44.35 -13.03
N ASP A 38 -2.31 43.76 -13.80
CA ASP A 38 -2.51 42.51 -14.53
C ASP A 38 -2.92 41.38 -13.57
N LEU A 39 -4.18 40.95 -13.67
CA LEU A 39 -4.65 39.70 -13.08
C LEU A 39 -4.66 38.61 -14.17
N SER A 40 -3.46 38.28 -14.66
CA SER A 40 -3.20 37.09 -15.47
C SER A 40 -2.76 35.90 -14.61
N GLY A 41 -3.21 35.82 -13.35
CA GLY A 41 -2.69 34.86 -12.35
C GLY A 41 -3.72 33.94 -11.69
N LEU A 42 -5.01 34.03 -12.01
CA LEU A 42 -6.02 33.12 -11.46
C LEU A 42 -6.89 32.55 -12.58
N LYS A 43 -6.37 31.58 -13.32
CA LYS A 43 -7.20 30.70 -14.14
C LYS A 43 -6.71 29.25 -14.11
N LYS A 44 -7.63 28.41 -13.62
CA LYS A 44 -7.79 26.95 -13.80
C LYS A 44 -7.09 25.99 -12.82
N ARG A 45 -7.85 25.65 -11.77
CA ARG A 45 -7.88 24.29 -11.19
C ARG A 45 -8.06 23.26 -12.33
N GLY A 46 -7.07 22.39 -12.54
CA GLY A 46 -7.23 21.08 -13.19
C GLY A 46 -7.02 20.96 -14.71
N GLN A 47 -6.55 22.01 -15.42
CA GLN A 47 -6.37 21.99 -16.89
C GLN A 47 -4.98 22.46 -17.36
N GLY A 48 -3.95 22.32 -16.54
CA GLY A 48 -2.57 22.67 -16.92
C GLY A 48 -1.89 21.57 -17.74
N LEU A 49 -0.91 21.95 -18.58
CA LEU A 49 0.06 21.01 -19.12
C LEU A 49 0.80 20.35 -17.95
N ARG A 50 1.00 19.03 -18.01
CA ARG A 50 1.86 18.31 -17.06
C ARG A 50 3.13 17.90 -17.78
N SER A 51 4.24 17.92 -17.06
CA SER A 51 5.51 17.42 -17.55
C SER A 51 5.55 15.91 -17.36
N TRP A 52 5.89 15.19 -18.43
CA TRP A 52 6.02 13.73 -18.46
C TRP A 52 7.40 13.37 -18.98
N ILE A 53 7.97 12.30 -18.44
CA ILE A 53 9.16 11.66 -18.98
C ILE A 53 8.67 10.56 -19.92
N ARG A 54 9.05 10.66 -21.18
CA ARG A 54 8.82 9.66 -22.22
C ARG A 54 10.11 8.87 -22.43
N VAL A 55 10.03 7.55 -22.35
CA VAL A 55 11.11 6.63 -22.74
C VAL A 55 10.62 5.82 -23.93
N ASP A 56 11.34 5.86 -25.05
CA ASP A 56 10.98 5.08 -26.24
C ASP A 56 11.61 3.67 -26.25
N THR A 57 11.25 2.86 -27.24
CA THR A 57 11.81 1.51 -27.45
C THR A 57 13.34 1.50 -27.65
N SER A 58 13.93 2.62 -28.08
CA SER A 58 15.39 2.76 -28.25
C SER A 58 16.12 3.07 -26.94
N GLY A 59 15.39 3.31 -25.84
CA GLY A 59 15.94 3.76 -24.56
C GLY A 59 16.24 5.25 -24.52
N THR A 60 15.76 6.05 -25.47
CA THR A 60 15.92 7.51 -25.44
C THR A 60 14.88 8.11 -24.51
N SER A 61 15.31 8.84 -23.49
CA SER A 61 14.43 9.58 -22.58
C SER A 61 14.26 11.04 -23.02
N GLN A 62 13.03 11.51 -23.12
CA GLN A 62 12.69 12.89 -23.44
C GLN A 62 11.63 13.41 -22.48
N VAL A 63 11.74 14.67 -22.06
CA VAL A 63 10.69 15.33 -21.27
C VAL A 63 9.71 16.00 -22.22
N ILE A 64 8.44 15.66 -22.09
CA ILE A 64 7.35 16.22 -22.89
C ILE A 64 6.33 16.92 -22.00
N GLU A 65 5.70 17.98 -22.49
CA GLU A 65 4.59 18.63 -21.78
C GLU A 65 3.27 18.32 -22.49
N VAL A 66 2.37 17.64 -21.80
CA VAL A 66 1.12 17.14 -22.38
C VAL A 66 -0.04 17.40 -21.42
N ASP A 67 -1.15 17.90 -21.94
CA ASP A 67 -2.37 18.07 -21.15
C ASP A 67 -3.11 16.75 -20.93
N LYS A 68 -3.97 16.72 -19.91
CA LYS A 68 -4.70 15.52 -19.51
C LYS A 68 -5.53 14.90 -20.65
N PHE A 69 -6.22 15.72 -21.45
CA PHE A 69 -7.13 15.22 -22.49
C PHE A 69 -6.37 14.68 -23.71
N THR A 70 -5.23 15.28 -24.02
CA THR A 70 -4.33 14.76 -25.04
C THR A 70 -3.72 13.43 -24.61
N MET A 71 -3.33 13.29 -23.34
CA MET A 71 -2.83 12.02 -22.81
C MET A 71 -3.90 10.91 -22.87
N MET A 72 -5.14 11.22 -22.45
CA MET A 72 -6.26 10.28 -22.53
C MET A 72 -6.53 9.81 -23.95
N ARG A 73 -6.52 10.71 -24.94
CA ARG A 73 -6.73 10.37 -26.35
C ARG A 73 -5.56 9.59 -26.94
N ARG A 74 -4.33 9.90 -26.54
CA ARG A 74 -3.12 9.24 -27.03
C ARG A 74 -3.05 7.77 -26.59
N CYS A 75 -3.36 7.51 -25.32
CA CYS A 75 -3.25 6.17 -24.73
C CYS A 75 -4.58 5.40 -24.70
N ASP A 76 -5.66 5.99 -25.21
CA ASP A 76 -7.04 5.47 -25.14
C ASP A 76 -7.49 5.10 -23.73
N LEU A 77 -7.17 5.98 -22.76
CA LEU A 77 -7.42 5.75 -21.35
C LEU A 77 -8.63 6.55 -20.83
N PRO A 78 -9.51 5.92 -20.01
CA PRO A 78 -10.58 6.64 -19.36
C PRO A 78 -10.02 7.57 -18.28
N ALA A 79 -10.77 8.63 -17.96
CA ALA A 79 -10.33 9.64 -16.99
C ALA A 79 -10.10 9.09 -15.57
N ARG A 80 -10.71 7.94 -15.24
CA ARG A 80 -10.55 7.22 -13.97
C ARG A 80 -9.13 6.68 -13.83
N ASP A 81 -8.64 6.01 -14.86
CA ASP A 81 -7.36 5.30 -14.79
C ASP A 81 -6.20 6.30 -14.77
N LEU A 82 -6.32 7.40 -15.51
CA LEU A 82 -5.34 8.50 -15.44
C LEU A 82 -5.31 9.20 -14.07
N ARG A 83 -6.35 9.08 -13.23
CA ARG A 83 -6.31 9.62 -11.85
C ARG A 83 -5.43 8.78 -10.94
N LEU A 84 -5.26 7.48 -11.20
CA LEU A 84 -4.39 6.60 -10.41
C LEU A 84 -2.95 7.11 -10.40
N LEU A 85 -2.54 7.76 -11.48
CA LEU A 85 -1.20 8.30 -11.65
C LEU A 85 -1.01 9.67 -10.99
N ASP A 86 -2.08 10.38 -10.60
CA ASP A 86 -1.95 11.76 -10.09
C ASP A 86 -1.30 11.76 -8.69
N PRO A 87 -0.11 12.37 -8.51
CA PRO A 87 0.64 12.36 -7.25
C PRO A 87 -0.11 12.96 -6.07
N LEU A 88 -1.13 13.78 -6.34
CA LEU A 88 -1.97 14.39 -5.30
C LEU A 88 -2.86 13.39 -4.56
N PHE A 89 -3.05 12.19 -5.11
CA PHE A 89 -3.87 11.15 -4.53
C PHE A 89 -3.03 9.92 -4.18
N VAL A 90 -3.35 9.33 -3.03
CA VAL A 90 -2.78 8.05 -2.59
C VAL A 90 -3.79 6.97 -2.99
N TYR A 91 -3.57 6.38 -4.16
CA TYR A 91 -4.31 5.21 -4.62
C TYR A 91 -3.56 3.93 -4.22
N PRO A 92 -4.28 2.84 -3.90
CA PRO A 92 -3.64 1.55 -3.68
C PRO A 92 -2.91 1.10 -4.95
N SER A 93 -1.93 0.21 -4.78
CA SER A 93 -1.23 -0.40 -5.91
C SER A 93 -2.23 -1.10 -6.83
N THR A 94 -2.07 -0.93 -8.15
CA THR A 94 -2.93 -1.52 -9.19
C THR A 94 -2.17 -1.69 -10.51
N ILE A 95 -2.45 -2.78 -11.22
CA ILE A 95 -2.01 -3.01 -12.61
C ILE A 95 -3.26 -3.17 -13.46
N LEU A 96 -3.37 -2.40 -14.55
CA LEU A 96 -4.55 -2.45 -15.43
C LEU A 96 -4.14 -2.63 -16.88
N GLY A 97 -4.55 -3.75 -17.48
CA GLY A 97 -4.59 -3.93 -18.93
C GLY A 97 -5.66 -3.03 -19.56
N ARG A 98 -5.33 -2.42 -20.69
CA ARG A 98 -6.25 -1.71 -21.59
C ARG A 98 -5.84 -1.97 -23.02
N GLU A 99 -6.74 -1.60 -23.95
CA GLU A 99 -6.58 -1.89 -25.37
C GLU A 99 -5.25 -1.41 -25.99
N LYS A 100 -4.70 -0.28 -25.54
CA LYS A 100 -3.47 0.32 -26.08
C LYS A 100 -2.41 0.66 -25.04
N ALA A 101 -2.66 0.35 -23.78
CA ALA A 101 -1.80 0.76 -22.69
C ALA A 101 -1.96 -0.14 -21.46
N ILE A 102 -0.88 -0.28 -20.70
CA ILE A 102 -0.89 -0.84 -19.35
C ILE A 102 -0.71 0.33 -18.39
N VAL A 103 -1.65 0.49 -17.46
CA VAL A 103 -1.56 1.50 -16.41
C VAL A 103 -1.00 0.85 -15.16
N VAL A 104 0.18 1.30 -14.73
CA VAL A 104 0.89 0.75 -13.58
C VAL A 104 0.95 1.81 -12.49
N ASN A 105 0.36 1.49 -11.34
CA ASN A 105 0.54 2.23 -10.10
C ASN A 105 1.07 1.24 -9.06
N LEU A 106 2.38 1.16 -8.89
CA LEU A 106 3.02 0.23 -7.95
C LEU A 106 3.92 1.03 -7.01
N GLU A 107 3.47 1.21 -5.77
CA GLU A 107 4.21 1.95 -4.75
C GLU A 107 4.66 3.35 -5.22
N GLN A 108 5.96 3.54 -5.48
CA GLN A 108 6.56 4.80 -5.91
C GLN A 108 6.51 4.97 -7.44
N ILE A 109 6.23 3.92 -8.19
CA ILE A 109 6.28 3.92 -9.65
C ILE A 109 4.87 4.07 -10.22
N ARG A 110 4.66 5.15 -10.97
CA ARG A 110 3.39 5.47 -11.64
C ARG A 110 3.67 5.74 -13.11
N CYS A 111 3.28 4.81 -13.98
CA CYS A 111 3.55 4.92 -15.40
C CYS A 111 2.42 4.40 -16.27
N ILE A 112 2.43 4.85 -17.53
CA ILE A 112 1.64 4.29 -18.63
C ILE A 112 2.63 3.63 -19.56
N ILE A 113 2.47 2.33 -19.78
CA ILE A 113 3.28 1.56 -20.72
C ILE A 113 2.43 1.38 -21.98
N THR A 114 2.99 1.72 -23.14
CA THR A 114 2.39 1.44 -24.44
C THR A 114 3.32 0.51 -25.23
N ALA A 115 2.93 0.07 -26.42
CA ALA A 115 3.80 -0.75 -27.28
C ALA A 115 5.11 -0.05 -27.71
N ASP A 116 5.14 1.29 -27.71
CA ASP A 116 6.26 2.06 -28.28
C ASP A 116 7.00 2.96 -27.29
N GLU A 117 6.37 3.23 -26.15
CA GLU A 117 6.87 4.19 -25.17
C GLU A 117 6.33 3.95 -23.76
N VAL A 118 7.12 4.32 -22.76
CA VAL A 118 6.71 4.44 -21.36
C VAL A 118 6.60 5.91 -20.99
N LEU A 119 5.50 6.27 -20.33
CA LEU A 119 5.20 7.63 -19.92
C LEU A 119 5.11 7.68 -18.39
N LEU A 120 6.01 8.43 -17.76
CA LEU A 120 6.02 8.68 -16.33
C LEU A 120 5.72 10.15 -16.06
N LEU A 121 5.04 10.45 -14.96
CA LEU A 121 4.94 11.84 -14.52
C LEU A 121 6.32 12.32 -14.10
N ASN A 122 6.75 13.47 -14.63
CA ASN A 122 8.02 14.06 -14.25
C ASN A 122 7.90 14.59 -12.82
N SER A 123 8.40 13.81 -11.86
CA SER A 123 8.57 14.22 -10.47
C SER A 123 10.06 14.35 -10.16
N LEU A 124 10.38 15.15 -9.13
CA LEU A 124 11.75 15.27 -8.63
C LEU A 124 12.14 14.08 -7.73
N ASP A 125 11.34 13.01 -7.72
CA ASP A 125 11.57 11.86 -6.85
C ASP A 125 12.70 11.00 -7.41
N SER A 126 13.66 10.68 -6.54
CA SER A 126 14.83 9.85 -6.90
C SER A 126 14.43 8.49 -7.47
N TYR A 127 13.29 7.93 -7.03
CA TYR A 127 12.79 6.64 -7.48
C TYR A 127 12.36 6.65 -8.96
N VAL A 128 11.73 7.73 -9.42
CA VAL A 128 11.31 7.87 -10.83
C VAL A 128 12.54 7.95 -11.72
N LEU A 129 13.58 8.67 -11.30
CA LEU A 129 14.84 8.76 -12.02
C LEU A 129 15.58 7.42 -12.06
N GLN A 130 15.62 6.69 -10.95
CA GLN A 130 16.22 5.35 -10.89
C GLN A 130 15.52 4.38 -11.85
N TYR A 131 14.18 4.38 -11.85
CA TYR A 131 13.40 3.58 -12.79
C TYR A 131 13.74 3.91 -14.24
N VAL A 132 13.80 5.20 -14.60
CA VAL A 132 14.13 5.64 -15.97
C VAL A 132 15.52 5.14 -16.36
N VAL A 133 16.53 5.33 -15.51
CA VAL A 133 17.90 4.90 -15.78
C VAL A 133 17.98 3.39 -15.96
N GLU A 134 17.31 2.62 -15.11
CA GLU A 134 17.31 1.15 -15.19
C GLU A 134 16.58 0.66 -16.45
N LEU A 135 15.44 1.27 -16.79
CA LEU A 135 14.73 0.97 -18.03
C LEU A 135 15.61 1.25 -19.25
N GLN A 136 16.29 2.40 -19.30
CA GLN A 136 17.21 2.74 -20.39
C GLN A 136 18.36 1.73 -20.49
N ARG A 137 18.94 1.36 -19.35
CA ARG A 137 20.03 0.38 -19.28
C ARG A 137 19.60 -0.96 -19.85
N ARG A 138 18.42 -1.46 -19.47
CA ARG A 138 17.90 -2.72 -20.02
C ARG A 138 17.66 -2.60 -21.51
N LEU A 139 16.93 -1.57 -21.95
CA LEU A 139 16.58 -1.38 -23.36
C LEU A 139 17.82 -1.33 -24.27
N THR A 140 18.89 -0.65 -23.86
CA THR A 140 20.15 -0.57 -24.61
C THR A 140 21.00 -1.85 -24.54
N SER A 141 20.97 -2.58 -23.42
CA SER A 141 21.73 -3.83 -23.26
C SER A 141 21.20 -4.96 -24.14
N GLY A 142 19.89 -5.01 -24.41
CA GLY A 142 19.27 -6.01 -25.29
C GLY A 142 19.54 -5.83 -26.79
N VAL A 143 20.15 -4.72 -27.21
CA VAL A 143 20.49 -4.43 -28.62
C VAL A 143 21.96 -4.80 -28.94
N GLY A 144 22.73 -5.27 -27.95
CA GLY A 144 24.20 -5.33 -28.00
C GLY A 144 24.86 -6.68 -28.32
N GLU A 145 24.18 -7.83 -28.27
CA GLU A 145 24.80 -9.14 -28.59
C GLU A 145 24.44 -9.63 -30.01
N VAL A 146 24.70 -8.77 -31.01
CA VAL A 146 24.85 -9.24 -32.39
C VAL A 146 26.27 -9.79 -32.54
N TRP A 147 26.35 -11.10 -32.68
CA TRP A 147 27.52 -11.88 -33.07
C TRP A 147 28.39 -11.12 -34.08
N GLN A 148 29.63 -10.81 -33.71
CA GLN A 148 30.66 -10.50 -34.70
C GLN A 148 30.86 -11.71 -35.62
N PRO A 149 30.69 -11.58 -36.94
CA PRO A 149 31.11 -12.62 -37.87
C PRO A 149 32.41 -12.19 -38.52
N GLU A 150 33.55 -12.63 -37.99
CA GLU A 150 34.79 -12.67 -38.78
C GLU A 150 35.40 -14.08 -38.75
N GLY A 151 35.17 -14.80 -39.84
CA GLY A 151 35.81 -16.06 -40.19
C GLY A 151 35.24 -16.57 -41.51
N PRO A 152 36.02 -16.66 -42.60
CA PRO A 152 35.47 -16.98 -43.91
C PRO A 152 35.51 -18.50 -44.18
N GLU A 153 34.54 -18.91 -45.01
CA GLU A 153 34.57 -20.04 -45.95
C GLU A 153 33.79 -21.34 -45.63
N LEU A 154 32.71 -21.48 -46.42
CA LEU A 154 32.28 -22.65 -47.20
C LEU A 154 31.64 -23.88 -46.52
N ASN A 155 30.32 -23.95 -46.77
CA ASN A 155 29.59 -25.12 -47.30
C ASN A 155 28.98 -26.11 -46.30
N ARG A 156 27.68 -25.99 -46.02
CA ARG A 156 26.72 -27.11 -46.18
C ARG A 156 25.26 -26.66 -46.17
N ARG A 157 24.60 -26.96 -47.29
CA ARG A 157 23.16 -26.90 -47.50
C ARG A 157 22.51 -28.16 -46.89
N SER A 158 21.29 -28.02 -46.32
CA SER A 158 20.25 -29.05 -46.11
C SER A 158 20.04 -29.63 -44.68
N CYS A 159 18.94 -29.15 -44.07
CA CYS A 159 17.87 -29.89 -43.36
C CYS A 159 18.04 -30.51 -41.94
N ARG A 160 17.06 -30.12 -41.10
CA ARG A 160 16.32 -30.86 -40.05
C ARG A 160 16.87 -30.94 -38.61
N ASN A 161 16.09 -30.31 -37.74
CA ASN A 161 15.42 -30.80 -36.51
C ASN A 161 16.24 -31.41 -35.37
N PHE A 162 15.65 -31.21 -34.17
CA PHE A 162 15.98 -31.81 -32.88
C PHE A 162 17.23 -31.24 -32.24
N ASP A 163 17.07 -30.13 -31.52
CA ASP A 163 17.55 -29.96 -30.15
C ASP A 163 17.22 -28.54 -29.66
N ASN A 164 16.20 -28.43 -28.80
CA ASN A 164 16.14 -27.53 -27.64
C ASN A 164 14.79 -27.72 -26.94
N VAL A 165 14.68 -28.84 -26.22
CA VAL A 165 13.54 -29.22 -25.35
C VAL A 165 13.66 -28.61 -23.94
N TYR A 166 14.68 -27.81 -23.67
CA TYR A 166 14.82 -27.03 -22.44
C TYR A 166 15.53 -25.70 -22.76
N GLY A 167 14.84 -24.83 -23.50
CA GLY A 167 15.24 -23.44 -23.60
C GLY A 167 14.57 -22.69 -22.45
N SER A 168 15.32 -22.38 -21.39
CA SER A 168 14.95 -21.26 -20.52
C SER A 168 14.73 -20.04 -21.43
N PRO A 169 13.62 -19.29 -21.34
CA PRO A 169 13.46 -18.08 -22.13
C PRO A 169 14.58 -17.13 -21.68
N SER A 170 15.59 -16.95 -22.53
CA SER A 170 16.59 -15.91 -22.30
C SER A 170 15.84 -14.56 -22.25
N PRO A 171 16.08 -13.70 -21.24
CA PRO A 171 15.36 -12.43 -21.04
C PRO A 171 15.43 -11.43 -22.21
N ASP A 172 16.24 -11.74 -23.22
CA ASP A 172 16.44 -10.91 -24.42
C ASP A 172 15.28 -10.95 -25.44
N TYR A 173 14.23 -11.76 -25.22
CA TYR A 173 13.10 -11.90 -26.17
C TYR A 173 11.75 -11.37 -25.68
N LEU A 174 11.66 -10.74 -24.51
CA LEU A 174 10.40 -10.16 -24.04
C LEU A 174 9.99 -8.92 -24.86
N PRO A 175 8.69 -8.79 -25.23
CA PRO A 175 8.14 -7.55 -25.78
C PRO A 175 8.44 -6.31 -24.94
N PHE A 176 8.50 -5.14 -25.59
CA PHE A 176 8.85 -3.87 -24.94
C PHE A 176 8.00 -3.59 -23.70
N GLU A 177 6.69 -3.83 -23.79
CA GLU A 177 5.74 -3.64 -22.71
C GLU A 177 6.04 -4.48 -21.47
N PHE A 178 6.50 -5.71 -21.64
CA PHE A 178 6.82 -6.62 -20.52
C PHE A 178 8.18 -6.32 -19.91
N ARG A 179 9.15 -5.86 -20.71
CA ARG A 179 10.42 -5.34 -20.18
C ARG A 179 10.20 -4.09 -19.33
N ALA A 180 9.31 -3.21 -19.75
CA ALA A 180 8.93 -2.03 -18.97
C ALA A 180 8.18 -2.40 -17.68
N LEU A 181 7.29 -3.38 -17.76
CA LEU A 181 6.53 -3.90 -16.61
C LEU A 181 7.45 -4.61 -15.61
N GLU A 182 8.39 -5.42 -16.09
CA GLU A 182 9.41 -6.12 -15.30
C GLU A 182 10.19 -5.13 -14.43
N VAL A 183 10.75 -4.06 -15.03
CA VAL A 183 11.50 -3.03 -14.28
C VAL A 183 10.61 -2.37 -13.21
N ALA A 184 9.31 -2.24 -13.46
CA ALA A 184 8.38 -1.61 -12.52
C ALA A 184 8.07 -2.53 -11.34
N LEU A 185 7.83 -3.82 -11.63
CA LEU A 185 7.63 -4.87 -10.63
C LEU A 185 8.89 -5.04 -9.76
N GLU A 186 10.06 -5.14 -10.38
CA GLU A 186 11.33 -5.23 -9.67
C GLU A 186 11.56 -4.03 -8.76
N SER A 187 11.39 -2.81 -9.29
CA SER A 187 11.55 -1.58 -8.50
C SER A 187 10.62 -1.57 -7.28
N ALA A 188 9.36 -1.99 -7.45
CA ALA A 188 8.39 -2.06 -6.35
C ALA A 188 8.74 -3.15 -5.34
N CYS A 189 9.07 -4.36 -5.79
CA CYS A 189 9.41 -5.50 -4.93
C CYS A 189 10.70 -5.24 -4.14
N THR A 190 11.76 -4.75 -4.79
CA THR A 190 13.01 -4.37 -4.11
C THR A 190 12.80 -3.24 -3.11
N PHE A 191 11.95 -2.27 -3.43
CA PHE A 191 11.61 -1.19 -2.50
C PHE A 191 10.86 -1.70 -1.25
N LEU A 192 9.95 -2.65 -1.41
CA LEU A 192 9.23 -3.25 -0.29
C LEU A 192 10.12 -4.18 0.54
N ASP A 193 10.95 -5.00 -0.10
CA ASP A 193 11.91 -5.89 0.59
C ASP A 193 12.96 -5.08 1.37
N SER A 194 13.47 -3.98 0.81
CA SER A 194 14.41 -3.10 1.54
C SER A 194 13.79 -2.47 2.79
N GLN A 195 12.53 -2.02 2.73
CA GLN A 195 11.81 -1.53 3.91
C GLN A 195 11.55 -2.64 4.92
N ALA A 196 11.30 -3.87 4.47
CA ALA A 196 11.11 -5.02 5.34
C ALA A 196 12.41 -5.35 6.09
N ALA A 197 13.54 -5.39 5.38
CA ALA A 197 14.86 -5.62 5.96
C ALA A 197 15.28 -4.51 6.94
N GLU A 198 15.03 -3.24 6.63
CA GLU A 198 15.28 -2.12 7.55
C GLU A 198 14.48 -2.28 8.85
N LEU A 199 13.20 -2.64 8.72
CA LEU A 199 12.32 -2.84 9.86
C LEU A 199 12.75 -4.03 10.73
N GLU A 200 13.21 -5.12 10.10
CA GLU A 200 13.73 -6.31 10.78
C GLU A 200 15.00 -5.99 11.59
N VAL A 201 15.95 -5.28 10.98
CA VAL A 201 17.18 -4.84 11.66
C VAL A 201 16.89 -3.92 12.85
N GLU A 202 15.86 -3.08 12.75
CA GLU A 202 15.42 -2.21 13.85
C GLU A 202 14.67 -2.99 14.95
N ALA A 203 13.90 -4.01 14.58
CA ALA A 203 12.99 -4.71 15.48
C ALA A 203 13.71 -5.55 16.54
N TYR A 204 14.64 -6.41 16.14
CA TYR A 204 15.32 -7.33 17.06
C TYR A 204 16.00 -6.66 18.26
N PRO A 205 16.86 -5.62 18.08
CA PRO A 205 17.49 -4.97 19.23
C PRO A 205 16.47 -4.24 20.13
N LEU A 206 15.39 -3.69 19.56
CA LEU A 206 14.34 -3.03 20.35
C LEU A 206 13.56 -4.01 21.23
N LEU A 207 13.28 -5.21 20.71
CA LEU A 207 12.56 -6.26 21.44
C LEU A 207 13.43 -6.90 22.52
N ASP A 208 14.72 -7.10 22.26
CA ASP A 208 15.68 -7.57 23.27
C ASP A 208 15.86 -6.53 24.40
N GLU A 209 16.00 -5.25 24.04
CA GLU A 209 16.07 -4.17 25.03
C GLU A 209 14.81 -4.14 25.91
N LEU A 210 13.63 -4.29 25.32
CA LEU A 210 12.35 -4.30 26.04
C LEU A 210 12.20 -5.53 26.96
N THR A 211 12.70 -6.70 26.52
CA THR A 211 12.74 -7.93 27.32
C THR A 211 13.67 -7.78 28.53
N SER A 212 14.79 -7.06 28.37
CA SER A 212 15.73 -6.80 29.47
C SER A 212 15.20 -5.77 30.48
N LYS A 213 14.51 -4.73 30.00
CA LYS A 213 14.01 -3.63 30.82
C LYS A 213 12.70 -3.10 30.27
N ILE A 214 11.62 -3.42 30.97
CA ILE A 214 10.28 -2.90 30.66
C ILE A 214 10.24 -1.40 31.02
N SER A 215 10.14 -0.56 30.01
CA SER A 215 10.00 0.90 30.16
C SER A 215 8.90 1.44 29.25
N THR A 216 8.23 2.51 29.69
CA THR A 216 7.18 3.17 28.90
C THR A 216 7.70 3.71 27.57
N LEU A 217 8.98 4.08 27.52
CA LEU A 217 9.65 4.54 26.30
C LEU A 217 9.87 3.40 25.31
N ASN A 218 10.31 2.22 25.77
CA ASN A 218 10.54 1.06 24.90
C ASN A 218 9.21 0.46 24.40
N LEU A 219 8.17 0.45 25.24
CA LEU A 219 6.82 0.08 24.81
C LEU A 219 6.27 1.02 23.73
N GLU A 220 6.50 2.32 23.85
CA GLU A 220 6.11 3.28 22.80
C GLU A 220 6.89 3.08 21.49
N ARG A 221 8.19 2.77 21.57
CA ARG A 221 9.00 2.43 20.39
C ARG A 221 8.48 1.16 19.70
N VAL A 222 8.22 0.09 20.45
CA VAL A 222 7.65 -1.16 19.90
C VAL A 222 6.25 -0.94 19.33
N ARG A 223 5.41 -0.10 19.94
CA ARG A 223 4.10 0.27 19.38
C ARG A 223 4.23 0.97 18.01
N ARG A 224 5.20 1.87 17.87
CA ARG A 224 5.48 2.56 16.59
C ARG A 224 6.04 1.59 15.55
N LEU A 225 6.95 0.71 15.95
CA LEU A 225 7.48 -0.38 15.13
C LEU A 225 6.35 -1.27 14.61
N LYS A 226 5.46 -1.74 15.50
CA LYS A 226 4.27 -2.54 15.15
C LYS A 226 3.34 -1.80 14.19
N SER A 227 3.13 -0.50 14.39
CA SER A 227 2.32 0.32 13.48
C SER A 227 2.94 0.40 12.07
N ARG A 228 4.26 0.56 11.98
CA ARG A 228 5.01 0.54 10.70
C ARG A 228 4.95 -0.84 10.05
N LEU A 229 5.14 -1.91 10.83
CA LEU A 229 5.02 -3.28 10.36
C LEU A 229 3.67 -3.55 9.72
N VAL A 230 2.57 -3.25 10.44
CA VAL A 230 1.21 -3.45 9.93
C VAL A 230 0.95 -2.65 8.65
N ALA A 231 1.46 -1.41 8.56
CA ALA A 231 1.32 -0.60 7.36
C ALA A 231 2.11 -1.19 6.16
N LEU A 232 3.33 -1.67 6.41
CA LEU A 232 4.17 -2.29 5.38
C LEU A 232 3.60 -3.64 4.92
N THR A 233 3.18 -4.51 5.84
CA THR A 233 2.52 -5.79 5.51
C THR A 233 1.30 -5.58 4.63
N ARG A 234 0.46 -4.57 4.90
CA ARG A 234 -0.71 -4.26 4.05
C ARG A 234 -0.32 -3.82 2.64
N ARG A 235 0.78 -3.07 2.50
CA ARG A 235 1.29 -2.62 1.20
C ARG A 235 1.84 -3.79 0.39
N VAL A 236 2.65 -4.65 1.01
CA VAL A 236 3.17 -5.89 0.42
C VAL A 236 2.02 -6.82 0.00
N GLN A 237 1.04 -7.03 0.89
CA GLN A 237 -0.16 -7.81 0.59
C GLN A 237 -0.89 -7.22 -0.62
N LYS A 238 -1.05 -5.89 -0.69
CA LYS A 238 -1.75 -5.27 -1.81
C LYS A 238 -1.06 -5.51 -3.15
N VAL A 239 0.27 -5.44 -3.20
CA VAL A 239 1.02 -5.77 -4.43
C VAL A 239 0.90 -7.25 -4.78
N ARG A 240 1.02 -8.14 -3.79
CA ARG A 240 0.81 -9.58 -3.97
C ARG A 240 -0.58 -9.89 -4.54
N ASP A 241 -1.63 -9.32 -3.95
CA ASP A 241 -3.02 -9.55 -4.37
C ASP A 241 -3.28 -9.04 -5.80
N GLU A 242 -2.65 -7.93 -6.21
CA GLU A 242 -2.79 -7.42 -7.59
C GLU A 242 -2.06 -8.31 -8.61
N ILE A 243 -0.92 -8.90 -8.24
CA ILE A 243 -0.22 -9.87 -9.11
C ILE A 243 -1.04 -11.16 -9.21
N GLU A 244 -1.54 -11.67 -8.09
CA GLU A 244 -2.41 -12.87 -8.03
C GLU A 244 -3.67 -12.67 -8.87
N GLN A 245 -4.38 -11.56 -8.67
CA GLN A 245 -5.59 -11.26 -9.43
C GLN A 245 -5.32 -11.13 -10.94
N LEU A 246 -4.15 -10.60 -11.33
CA LEU A 246 -3.77 -10.48 -12.74
C LEU A 246 -3.47 -11.85 -13.36
N MET A 247 -2.85 -12.75 -12.60
CA MET A 247 -2.59 -14.13 -13.03
C MET A 247 -3.86 -14.99 -13.08
N ASP A 248 -4.87 -14.69 -12.25
CA ASP A 248 -6.13 -15.44 -12.20
C ASP A 248 -7.04 -15.22 -13.44
N ASP A 249 -6.83 -14.13 -14.21
CA ASP A 249 -7.65 -13.78 -15.38
C ASP A 249 -6.82 -13.70 -16.68
N ASP A 250 -6.84 -14.78 -17.46
CA ASP A 250 -6.22 -14.86 -18.79
C ASP A 250 -6.65 -13.74 -19.74
N GLY A 251 -7.87 -13.20 -19.56
CA GLY A 251 -8.39 -12.09 -20.35
C GLY A 251 -7.63 -10.79 -20.08
N ASP A 252 -7.42 -10.47 -18.80
CA ASP A 252 -6.62 -9.31 -18.39
C ASP A 252 -5.15 -9.47 -18.82
N MET A 253 -4.61 -10.70 -18.78
CA MET A 253 -3.28 -11.01 -19.32
C MET A 253 -3.21 -10.79 -20.84
N ALA A 254 -4.17 -11.31 -21.60
CA ALA A 254 -4.25 -11.12 -23.04
C ALA A 254 -4.39 -9.63 -23.42
N GLU A 255 -5.03 -8.81 -22.59
CA GLU A 255 -5.15 -7.38 -22.84
C GLU A 255 -3.80 -6.64 -22.84
N MET A 256 -2.79 -7.17 -22.17
CA MET A 256 -1.46 -6.56 -22.03
C MET A 256 -0.50 -6.84 -23.20
N TYR A 257 -0.84 -7.70 -24.17
CA TYR A 257 -0.04 -7.95 -25.38
C TYR A 257 -0.18 -6.81 -26.40
N LEU A 258 0.38 -5.64 -26.07
CA LEU A 258 0.20 -4.40 -26.83
C LEU A 258 0.90 -4.42 -28.20
N SER A 259 2.10 -4.98 -28.27
CA SER A 259 2.90 -5.10 -29.49
C SER A 259 2.18 -5.95 -30.54
N GLU A 260 1.59 -7.07 -30.11
CA GLU A 260 0.82 -7.94 -30.99
C GLU A 260 -0.47 -7.25 -31.47
N LYS A 261 -1.24 -6.63 -30.56
CA LYS A 261 -2.46 -5.87 -30.91
C LYS A 261 -2.18 -4.77 -31.93
N LYS A 262 -1.08 -4.04 -31.75
CA LYS A 262 -0.65 -3.00 -32.70
C LYS A 262 -0.38 -3.59 -34.09
N SER A 263 0.38 -4.68 -34.16
CA SER A 263 0.71 -5.34 -35.45
C SER A 263 -0.53 -5.79 -36.23
N ARG A 264 -1.55 -6.31 -35.52
CA ARG A 264 -2.82 -6.75 -36.10
C ARG A 264 -3.61 -5.56 -36.68
N MET A 265 -3.68 -4.44 -35.96
CA MET A 265 -4.35 -3.22 -36.45
C MET A 265 -3.67 -2.61 -37.68
N GLU A 266 -2.34 -2.61 -37.75
CA GLU A 266 -1.60 -2.08 -38.90
C GLU A 266 -1.81 -2.94 -40.16
N CYS A 267 -1.88 -4.27 -39.99
CA CYS A 267 -2.12 -5.21 -41.09
C CYS A 267 -3.55 -5.09 -41.65
N ASP A 268 -4.57 -4.97 -40.78
CA ASP A 268 -5.96 -4.79 -41.21
C ASP A 268 -6.21 -3.46 -41.93
N GLN A 269 -5.54 -2.38 -41.51
CA GLN A 269 -5.58 -1.10 -42.21
C GLN A 269 -4.95 -1.18 -43.61
N SER A 270 -3.87 -1.95 -43.77
CA SER A 270 -3.25 -2.18 -45.07
C SER A 270 -4.14 -3.00 -46.02
N MET A 271 -4.94 -3.94 -45.49
CA MET A 271 -5.86 -4.79 -46.26
C MET A 271 -7.11 -4.03 -46.75
N MET A 272 -7.60 -3.05 -45.99
CA MET A 272 -8.71 -2.18 -46.43
C MET A 272 -8.32 -1.18 -47.52
N GLY A 273 -7.05 -0.77 -47.59
CA GLY A 273 -6.53 0.15 -48.62
C GLY A 273 -6.51 -0.41 -50.04
N PHE A 274 -6.54 -1.74 -50.21
CA PHE A 274 -6.47 -2.40 -51.53
C PHE A 274 -7.83 -2.70 -52.18
N ARG A 275 -8.97 -2.38 -51.53
CA ARG A 275 -10.32 -2.68 -52.07
C ARG A 275 -11.07 -1.48 -52.66
N SER A 276 -10.39 -0.42 -53.06
CA SER A 276 -11.03 0.76 -53.67
C SER A 276 -10.34 1.21 -54.96
N ASN A 277 -10.35 0.36 -56.01
CA ASN A 277 -10.45 0.84 -57.39
C ASN A 277 -10.70 -0.32 -58.37
N ASP A 278 -11.96 -0.70 -58.62
CA ASP A 278 -12.43 -1.03 -59.97
C ASP A 278 -13.92 -1.36 -59.96
N GLY A 279 -14.70 -0.60 -60.72
CA GLY A 279 -16.14 -0.82 -60.85
C GLY A 279 -16.88 0.38 -61.43
N LEU A 280 -16.46 0.84 -62.60
CA LEU A 280 -17.19 1.80 -63.43
C LEU A 280 -18.59 1.25 -63.74
N SER A 281 -19.64 1.91 -63.27
CA SER A 281 -21.01 1.70 -63.77
C SER A 281 -21.66 3.05 -64.08
N VAL A 282 -21.76 3.31 -65.38
CA VAL A 282 -22.38 4.48 -65.99
C VAL A 282 -23.87 4.21 -66.22
N SER A 283 -24.65 5.28 -66.10
CA SER A 283 -26.02 5.53 -66.59
C SER A 283 -27.24 5.13 -65.74
N ALA A 284 -27.91 6.20 -65.26
CA ALA A 284 -29.36 6.36 -65.08
C ALA A 284 -29.94 7.01 -66.39
N PRO A 285 -31.26 7.35 -66.61
CA PRO A 285 -32.27 7.69 -65.58
C PRO A 285 -33.81 7.52 -65.91
N VAL A 286 -34.65 7.99 -64.95
CA VAL A 286 -36.10 8.44 -64.95
C VAL A 286 -37.22 7.42 -65.26
N SER A 287 -38.43 7.34 -64.66
CA SER A 287 -39.34 8.26 -63.91
C SER A 287 -40.57 7.44 -63.32
N PRO A 288 -41.70 7.96 -62.78
CA PRO A 288 -42.04 7.85 -61.33
C PRO A 288 -43.45 7.27 -60.92
N VAL A 289 -43.61 7.06 -59.59
CA VAL A 289 -44.83 7.15 -58.73
C VAL A 289 -46.04 6.22 -58.92
N SER A 290 -46.29 5.34 -57.92
CA SER A 290 -47.49 5.29 -57.05
C SER A 290 -47.51 4.03 -56.17
N SER A 291 -48.04 4.12 -54.96
CA SER A 291 -48.27 3.03 -53.97
C SER A 291 -49.67 3.22 -53.33
N PRO A 292 -50.25 2.31 -52.51
CA PRO A 292 -50.23 0.83 -52.33
C PRO A 292 -51.71 0.29 -52.37
N PRO A 293 -52.20 -0.82 -51.72
CA PRO A 293 -51.59 -1.84 -50.86
C PRO A 293 -52.03 -3.34 -51.02
N GLU A 294 -51.39 -4.16 -50.18
CA GLU A 294 -51.87 -5.39 -49.52
C GLU A 294 -51.70 -6.80 -50.13
N SER A 295 -51.08 -7.62 -49.26
CA SER A 295 -51.10 -9.08 -49.16
C SER A 295 -50.23 -9.87 -50.13
N ARG A 296 -49.14 -10.46 -49.59
CA ARG A 296 -49.03 -11.92 -49.36
C ARG A 296 -47.57 -12.33 -49.11
N ARG A 297 -47.42 -13.05 -47.98
CA ARG A 297 -46.55 -14.21 -47.74
C ARG A 297 -45.13 -14.22 -48.32
N LEU A 298 -44.19 -14.10 -47.38
CA LEU A 298 -43.00 -14.95 -47.20
C LEU A 298 -42.96 -16.21 -48.07
N GLU A 299 -41.96 -16.26 -48.96
CA GLU A 299 -41.11 -17.42 -49.24
C GLU A 299 -40.09 -17.04 -50.34
N LYS A 300 -38.80 -16.94 -50.00
CA LYS A 300 -37.72 -17.53 -50.80
C LYS A 300 -36.35 -17.46 -50.12
N SER A 301 -35.92 -18.66 -49.77
CA SER A 301 -34.58 -19.20 -49.73
C SER A 301 -33.41 -18.40 -50.35
N LEU A 302 -32.38 -18.30 -49.51
CA LEU A 302 -30.97 -18.64 -49.77
C LEU A 302 -30.18 -17.85 -50.83
N SER A 303 -29.33 -16.96 -50.33
CA SER A 303 -27.94 -16.78 -50.74
C SER A 303 -27.20 -16.14 -49.56
N MET A 304 -25.97 -16.42 -49.19
CA MET A 304 -24.99 -17.43 -49.55
C MET A 304 -23.92 -17.29 -48.45
N ALA A 305 -23.28 -18.40 -48.09
CA ALA A 305 -22.28 -18.53 -47.05
C ALA A 305 -21.37 -17.30 -46.86
N ARG A 306 -21.45 -16.65 -45.69
CA ARG A 306 -20.30 -15.92 -45.14
C ARG A 306 -19.58 -16.92 -44.25
N SER A 307 -18.51 -17.48 -44.79
CA SER A 307 -17.64 -18.44 -44.15
C SER A 307 -17.25 -17.95 -42.75
N ARG A 308 -17.80 -18.62 -41.74
CA ARG A 308 -17.12 -18.82 -40.46
C ARG A 308 -15.87 -19.65 -40.76
N HIS A 309 -14.75 -18.98 -40.96
CA HIS A 309 -13.45 -19.57 -40.68
C HIS A 309 -12.90 -18.79 -39.48
N GLU A 310 -13.44 -19.14 -38.31
CA GLU A 310 -12.82 -18.77 -37.06
C GLU A 310 -11.77 -19.84 -36.79
N SER A 311 -10.53 -19.39 -36.80
CA SER A 311 -9.31 -20.18 -36.82
C SER A 311 -9.18 -21.03 -35.57
N THR A 312 -9.18 -22.36 -35.73
CA THR A 312 -8.70 -23.31 -34.71
C THR A 312 -7.18 -23.28 -34.54
N LYS A 313 -6.51 -22.22 -35.03
CA LYS A 313 -5.06 -21.99 -34.97
C LYS A 313 -4.68 -20.75 -34.16
N SER A 314 -5.65 -19.90 -33.80
CA SER A 314 -5.44 -18.72 -32.96
C SER A 314 -5.56 -19.05 -31.47
N SER A 315 -6.05 -20.23 -31.10
CA SER A 315 -6.12 -20.65 -29.69
C SER A 315 -4.77 -21.16 -29.18
N GLU A 316 -4.01 -21.91 -29.98
CA GLU A 316 -2.67 -22.42 -29.56
C GLU A 316 -1.61 -21.30 -29.48
N SER A 317 -1.70 -20.28 -30.34
CA SER A 317 -0.76 -19.13 -30.29
C SER A 317 -1.09 -18.12 -29.20
N ALA A 318 -2.37 -17.99 -28.81
CA ALA A 318 -2.76 -17.15 -27.70
C ALA A 318 -2.41 -17.78 -26.34
N THR A 319 -2.40 -19.10 -26.23
CA THR A 319 -1.95 -19.80 -25.02
C THR A 319 -0.42 -19.73 -24.87
N GLU A 320 0.33 -19.96 -25.95
CA GLU A 320 1.80 -19.85 -25.92
C GLU A 320 2.28 -18.43 -25.63
N SER A 321 1.55 -17.39 -26.06
CA SER A 321 1.92 -16.02 -25.74
C SER A 321 1.71 -15.73 -24.25
N ILE A 322 0.56 -16.10 -23.68
CA ILE A 322 0.21 -15.84 -22.27
C ILE A 322 1.24 -16.43 -21.29
N GLU A 323 1.79 -17.61 -21.59
CA GLU A 323 2.80 -18.30 -20.75
C GLU A 323 4.02 -17.42 -20.44
N GLU A 324 4.47 -16.56 -21.37
CA GLU A 324 5.65 -15.71 -21.14
C GLU A 324 5.42 -14.68 -20.03
N LEU A 325 4.23 -14.05 -20.02
CA LEU A 325 3.85 -13.09 -19.01
C LEU A 325 3.53 -13.77 -17.68
N GLU A 326 2.89 -14.94 -17.72
CA GLU A 326 2.62 -15.73 -16.53
C GLU A 326 3.92 -16.09 -15.80
N MET A 327 4.94 -16.60 -16.51
CA MET A 327 6.26 -16.88 -15.93
C MET A 327 6.91 -15.63 -15.29
N LEU A 328 6.77 -14.46 -15.92
CA LEU A 328 7.27 -13.19 -15.37
C LEU A 328 6.55 -12.85 -14.06
N LEU A 329 5.23 -12.90 -14.06
CA LEU A 329 4.40 -12.56 -12.90
C LEU A 329 4.60 -13.55 -11.75
N GLU A 330 4.72 -14.85 -12.04
CA GLU A 330 5.03 -15.90 -11.06
C GLU A 330 6.35 -15.62 -10.33
N ALA A 331 7.40 -15.24 -11.05
CA ALA A 331 8.69 -14.92 -10.44
C ALA A 331 8.58 -13.76 -9.43
N TYR A 332 7.85 -12.71 -9.77
CA TYR A 332 7.61 -11.58 -8.85
C TYR A 332 6.60 -11.90 -7.75
N PHE A 333 5.64 -12.80 -8.00
CA PHE A 333 4.72 -13.31 -6.99
C PHE A 333 5.48 -14.06 -5.88
N VAL A 334 6.40 -14.96 -6.26
CA VAL A 334 7.26 -15.66 -5.30
C VAL A 334 8.13 -14.69 -4.52
N LEU A 335 8.67 -13.65 -5.17
CA LEU A 335 9.50 -12.63 -4.50
C LEU A 335 8.72 -11.81 -3.47
N ILE A 336 7.52 -11.32 -3.83
CA ILE A 336 6.71 -10.52 -2.92
C ILE A 336 6.11 -11.37 -1.79
N ASP A 337 5.77 -12.63 -2.06
CA ASP A 337 5.30 -13.59 -1.06
C ASP A 337 6.41 -13.93 -0.05
N SER A 338 7.65 -14.10 -0.52
CA SER A 338 8.81 -14.23 0.37
C SER A 338 8.94 -13.02 1.32
N THR A 339 8.77 -11.80 0.79
CA THR A 339 8.79 -10.57 1.59
C THR A 339 7.65 -10.55 2.62
N LEU A 340 6.44 -10.98 2.22
CA LEU A 340 5.28 -11.09 3.11
C LEU A 340 5.51 -12.08 4.24
N ASN A 341 6.13 -13.23 3.94
CA ASN A 341 6.45 -14.26 4.92
C ASN A 341 7.47 -13.77 5.95
N LYS A 342 8.50 -13.02 5.52
CA LYS A 342 9.44 -12.35 6.44
C LYS A 342 8.71 -11.41 7.41
N LEU A 343 7.84 -10.54 6.89
CA LEU A 343 7.07 -9.60 7.70
C LEU A 343 6.09 -10.30 8.65
N THR A 344 5.48 -11.40 8.22
CA THR A 344 4.57 -12.20 9.05
C THR A 344 5.33 -12.87 10.19
N SER A 345 6.51 -13.41 9.92
CA SER A 345 7.39 -14.00 10.94
C SER A 345 7.83 -12.96 11.97
N LEU A 346 8.19 -11.75 11.51
CA LEU A 346 8.54 -10.64 12.39
C LEU A 346 7.36 -10.18 13.24
N LYS A 347 6.14 -10.19 12.68
CA LYS A 347 4.92 -9.86 13.40
C LYS A 347 4.65 -10.85 14.52
N GLU A 348 4.73 -12.15 14.23
CA GLU A 348 4.58 -13.21 15.23
C GLU A 348 5.60 -13.03 16.37
N TYR A 349 6.87 -12.77 16.05
CA TYR A 349 7.90 -12.52 17.06
C TYR A 349 7.61 -11.29 17.95
N ILE A 350 7.08 -10.20 17.38
CA ILE A 350 6.66 -9.02 18.15
C ILE A 350 5.46 -9.35 19.05
N ASP A 351 4.47 -10.06 18.51
CA ASP A 351 3.26 -10.44 19.26
C ASP A 351 3.63 -11.39 20.42
N ASP A 352 4.52 -12.36 20.21
CA ASP A 352 5.06 -13.25 21.25
C ASP A 352 5.81 -12.48 22.35
N THR A 353 6.60 -11.48 21.95
CA THR A 353 7.33 -10.61 22.90
C THR A 353 6.36 -9.75 23.71
N GLU A 354 5.29 -9.23 23.10
CA GLU A 354 4.25 -8.47 23.77
C GLU A 354 3.54 -9.33 24.83
N ASP A 355 3.19 -10.57 24.49
CA ASP A 355 2.58 -11.53 25.41
C ASP A 355 3.52 -11.87 26.58
N PHE A 356 4.81 -12.08 26.32
CA PHE A 356 5.81 -12.28 27.38
C PHE A 356 5.87 -11.08 28.34
N ILE A 357 5.88 -9.86 27.81
CA ILE A 357 5.93 -8.64 28.62
C ILE A 357 4.65 -8.47 29.43
N ASN A 358 3.49 -8.78 28.85
CA ASN A 358 2.21 -8.73 29.57
C ASN A 358 2.23 -9.68 30.78
N ILE A 359 2.76 -10.89 30.62
CA ILE A 359 2.95 -11.85 31.72
C ILE A 359 3.89 -11.29 32.80
N GLN A 360 5.00 -10.66 32.41
CA GLN A 360 5.95 -10.06 33.35
C GLN A 360 5.34 -8.88 34.12
N LEU A 361 4.58 -8.01 33.44
CA LEU A 361 3.88 -6.89 34.06
C LEU A 361 2.83 -7.36 35.07
N ASP A 362 2.10 -8.43 34.76
CA ASP A 362 1.14 -9.02 35.68
C ASP A 362 1.83 -9.67 36.89
N ASN A 363 3.01 -10.28 36.70
CA ASN A 363 3.83 -10.78 37.81
C ASN A 363 4.28 -9.65 38.75
N VAL A 364 4.81 -8.54 38.21
CA VAL A 364 5.19 -7.37 39.02
C VAL A 364 3.98 -6.76 39.74
N ARG A 365 2.82 -6.68 39.08
CA ARG A 365 1.58 -6.22 39.71
C ARG A 365 1.19 -7.13 40.87
N ASN A 366 1.27 -8.45 40.69
CA ASN A 366 0.99 -9.41 41.76
C ASN A 366 1.94 -9.25 42.94
N GLN A 367 3.23 -9.00 42.71
CA GLN A 367 4.19 -8.70 43.78
C GLN A 367 3.83 -7.40 44.53
N LEU A 368 3.40 -6.36 43.82
CA LEU A 368 2.97 -5.10 44.43
C LEU A 368 1.75 -5.32 45.32
N ILE A 369 0.74 -6.05 44.84
CA ILE A 369 -0.47 -6.39 45.61
C ILE A 369 -0.09 -7.17 46.88
N GLN A 370 0.86 -8.09 46.80
CA GLN A 370 1.36 -8.83 47.96
C GLN A 370 2.03 -7.91 48.99
N PHE A 371 2.89 -6.98 48.54
CA PHE A 371 3.54 -6.02 49.42
C PHE A 371 2.53 -5.07 50.08
N GLU A 372 1.55 -4.58 49.32
CA GLU A 372 0.47 -3.73 49.83
C GLU A 372 -0.35 -4.43 50.91
N LEU A 373 -0.66 -5.71 50.71
CA LEU A 373 -1.39 -6.53 51.68
C LEU A 373 -0.58 -6.74 52.98
N LEU A 374 0.75 -6.93 52.87
CA LEU A 374 1.64 -7.01 54.03
C LEU A 374 1.69 -5.67 54.79
N LEU A 375 1.84 -4.54 54.09
CA LEU A 375 1.88 -3.21 54.68
C LEU A 375 0.56 -2.86 55.37
N THR A 376 -0.57 -3.18 54.75
CA THR A 376 -1.91 -2.97 55.31
C THR A 376 -2.10 -3.78 56.59
N THR A 377 -1.63 -5.03 56.61
CA THR A 377 -1.66 -5.90 57.80
C THR A 377 -0.81 -5.34 58.93
N ALA A 378 0.41 -4.87 58.63
CA ALA A 378 1.27 -4.21 59.62
C ALA A 378 0.61 -2.94 60.19
N THR A 379 -0.01 -2.12 59.32
CA THR A 379 -0.71 -0.90 59.71
C THR A 379 -1.92 -1.20 60.59
N PHE A 380 -2.67 -2.27 60.30
CA PHE A 380 -3.78 -2.73 61.13
C PHE A 380 -3.32 -3.10 62.55
N VAL A 381 -2.19 -3.82 62.68
CA VAL A 381 -1.62 -4.16 63.99
C VAL A 381 -1.20 -2.90 64.74
N VAL A 382 -0.52 -1.95 64.08
CA VAL A 382 -0.13 -0.66 64.67
C VAL A 382 -1.36 0.15 65.11
N ALA A 383 -2.47 0.11 64.36
CA ALA A 383 -3.70 0.79 64.73
C ALA A 383 -4.29 0.23 66.04
N ILE A 384 -4.21 -1.08 66.28
CA ILE A 384 -4.63 -1.70 67.56
C ILE A 384 -3.78 -1.16 68.73
N PHE A 385 -2.46 -1.05 68.55
CA PHE A 385 -1.58 -0.40 69.54
C PHE A 385 -1.95 1.06 69.78
N GLY A 386 -2.31 1.78 68.72
CA GLY A 386 -2.77 3.17 68.77
C GLY A 386 -4.02 3.34 69.63
N VAL A 387 -4.99 2.43 69.53
CA VAL A 387 -6.19 2.46 70.38
C VAL A 387 -5.83 2.32 71.86
N VAL A 388 -4.96 1.37 72.22
CA VAL A 388 -4.54 1.18 73.61
C VAL A 388 -3.78 2.40 74.11
N THR A 389 -2.83 2.91 73.32
CA THR A 389 -2.09 4.14 73.63
C THR A 389 -3.03 5.33 73.81
N GLY A 390 -4.07 5.43 72.97
CA GLY A 390 -5.10 6.46 73.06
C GLY A 390 -5.90 6.42 74.35
N ILE A 391 -6.36 5.22 74.78
CA ILE A 391 -7.08 5.03 76.05
C ILE A 391 -6.22 5.46 77.25
N PHE A 392 -4.95 5.03 77.29
CA PHE A 392 -4.03 5.39 78.36
C PHE A 392 -3.50 6.83 78.27
N GLY A 393 -3.61 7.48 77.11
CA GLY A 393 -3.32 8.90 76.92
C GLY A 393 -4.47 9.83 77.34
N MET A 394 -5.61 9.30 77.79
CA MET A 394 -6.74 10.12 78.24
C MET A 394 -6.46 10.73 79.63
N ASN A 395 -6.81 12.00 79.80
CA ASN A 395 -6.65 12.72 81.07
C ASN A 395 -7.78 12.38 82.08
N PHE A 396 -7.95 11.09 82.40
CA PHE A 396 -8.86 10.61 83.43
C PHE A 396 -8.09 9.88 84.52
N ALA A 397 -8.46 10.09 85.78
CA ALA A 397 -7.87 9.39 86.91
C ALA A 397 -8.37 7.94 86.95
N ILE A 398 -7.54 7.01 86.48
CA ILE A 398 -7.82 5.57 86.52
C ILE A 398 -7.02 4.97 87.70
N PRO A 399 -7.65 4.23 88.64
CA PRO A 399 -6.97 3.63 89.80
C PRO A 399 -5.91 2.57 89.41
N PHE A 400 -5.84 2.21 88.13
CA PHE A 400 -4.84 1.32 87.55
C PHE A 400 -3.46 1.97 87.39
N PHE A 401 -3.35 3.30 87.45
CA PHE A 401 -2.06 4.02 87.38
C PHE A 401 -1.31 4.09 88.71
N ASP A 402 -1.97 3.78 89.83
CA ASP A 402 -1.35 3.81 91.17
C ASP A 402 -0.42 2.61 91.42
N ASP A 403 -0.48 1.57 90.58
CA ASP A 403 0.44 0.43 90.62
C ASP A 403 1.70 0.67 89.77
N PRO A 404 2.92 0.69 90.37
CA PRO A 404 4.17 0.94 89.64
C PRO A 404 4.51 -0.10 88.56
N GLY A 405 3.84 -1.26 88.54
CA GLY A 405 4.02 -2.32 87.53
C GLY A 405 3.04 -2.28 86.35
N ALA A 406 1.88 -1.63 86.51
CA ALA A 406 0.75 -1.71 85.59
C ALA A 406 1.08 -1.28 84.15
N PHE A 407 1.82 -0.17 83.98
CA PHE A 407 2.24 0.33 82.66
C PHE A 407 3.14 -0.67 81.90
N LYS A 408 4.08 -1.32 82.61
CA LYS A 408 4.97 -2.32 82.01
C LYS A 408 4.17 -3.54 81.53
N TRP A 409 3.19 -4.00 82.33
CA TRP A 409 2.33 -5.12 81.95
C TRP A 409 1.46 -4.81 80.73
N VAL A 410 0.88 -3.63 80.64
CA VAL A 410 0.11 -3.20 79.46
C VAL A 410 0.96 -3.21 78.20
N LEU A 411 2.19 -2.67 78.27
CA LEU A 411 3.10 -2.63 77.13
C LEU A 411 3.53 -4.03 76.69
N ILE A 412 3.80 -4.94 77.62
CA ILE A 412 4.14 -6.34 77.31
C ILE A 412 2.95 -7.07 76.69
N ILE A 413 1.76 -6.97 77.30
CA ILE A 413 0.56 -7.69 76.84
C ILE A 413 0.14 -7.22 75.44
N THR A 414 0.11 -5.91 75.22
CA THR A 414 -0.19 -5.35 73.89
C THR A 414 0.88 -5.74 72.88
N GLY A 415 2.16 -5.67 73.25
CA GLY A 415 3.30 -6.10 72.44
C GLY A 415 3.16 -7.53 71.92
N VAL A 416 2.96 -8.46 72.85
CA VAL A 416 2.79 -9.89 72.56
C VAL A 416 1.53 -10.15 71.74
N CYS A 417 0.40 -9.53 72.10
CA CYS A 417 -0.85 -9.68 71.36
C CYS A 417 -0.71 -9.20 69.90
N GLY A 418 -0.06 -8.05 69.67
CA GLY A 418 0.18 -7.53 68.33
C GLY A 418 1.06 -8.45 67.48
N ILE A 419 2.12 -9.02 68.05
CA ILE A 419 2.99 -9.99 67.36
C ILE A 419 2.20 -11.26 67.01
N ILE A 420 1.40 -11.79 67.95
CA ILE A 420 0.57 -12.99 67.70
C ILE A 420 -0.42 -12.73 66.56
N ILE A 421 -1.10 -11.58 66.57
CA ILE A 421 -2.05 -11.19 65.52
C ILE A 421 -1.33 -11.08 64.16
N PHE A 422 -0.18 -10.41 64.12
CA PHE A 422 0.63 -10.29 62.89
C PHE A 422 1.06 -11.66 62.35
N CYS A 423 1.61 -12.52 63.21
CA CYS A 423 2.01 -13.88 62.83
C CYS A 423 0.82 -14.72 62.35
N ALA A 424 -0.35 -14.60 62.99
CA ALA A 424 -1.56 -15.30 62.57
C ALA A 424 -2.02 -14.86 61.16
N PHE A 425 -1.96 -13.56 60.85
CA PHE A 425 -2.27 -13.06 59.51
C PHE A 425 -1.26 -13.54 58.46
N VAL A 426 0.04 -13.46 58.74
CA VAL A 426 1.08 -13.96 57.82
C VAL A 426 0.90 -15.46 57.57
N TRP A 427 0.63 -16.24 58.61
CA TRP A 427 0.34 -17.67 58.49
C TRP A 427 -0.90 -17.92 57.61
N PHE A 428 -1.98 -17.17 57.84
CA PHE A 428 -3.22 -17.28 57.08
C PHE A 428 -2.99 -17.00 55.58
N PHE A 429 -2.23 -15.95 55.25
CA PHE A 429 -1.91 -15.62 53.86
C PHE A 429 -1.02 -16.66 53.19
N LYS A 430 -0.06 -17.23 53.93
CA LYS A 430 0.77 -18.34 53.46
C LYS A 430 -0.07 -19.59 53.18
N TYR A 431 -0.98 -19.95 54.09
CA TYR A 431 -1.87 -21.11 53.92
C TYR A 431 -2.78 -20.96 52.69
N ARG A 432 -3.28 -19.75 52.44
CA ARG A 432 -4.10 -19.41 51.27
C ARG A 432 -3.31 -19.34 49.95
N ARG A 433 -1.99 -19.55 49.95
CA ARG A 433 -1.09 -19.40 48.78
C ARG A 433 -1.17 -18.03 48.09
N LEU A 434 -1.54 -16.99 48.84
CA LEU A 434 -1.59 -15.61 48.32
C LEU A 434 -0.18 -15.01 48.17
N MET A 435 0.80 -15.58 48.85
CA MET A 435 2.23 -15.24 48.76
C MET A 435 3.03 -16.52 48.49
N PRO A 436 3.69 -16.67 47.31
CA PRO A 436 4.77 -17.61 47.14
C PRO A 436 6.04 -16.93 47.68
N LEU A 437 6.42 -17.26 48.91
CA LEU A 437 7.74 -16.95 49.46
C LEU A 437 8.71 -18.08 49.12
#